data_AF-A0A9D0X6Y7-F1
#
_entry.id   AF-A0A9D0X6Y7-F1
#
_cell.length_a   1.000
_cell.length_b   1.000
_cell.length_c   1.000
_cell.angle_alpha   90.00
_cell.angle_beta   90.00
_cell.angle_gamma   90.00
#
_symmetry.space_group_name_H-M   'P 1'
#
loop_
_entity.id
_entity.type
_entity.pdbx_description
1 polymer ?
#
loop_
_entity_poly.entity_id
_entity_poly.type
_entity_poly.pdbx_seq_one_letter_code
_entity_poly.pdbx_strand_id
1 'polypeptide(L)' 'SLIRRADGSMQAAFKGRPLYLYGGDRNVGDLNGDGVGGVWELARP' A
#
# COMPACT_ATOMS: atom_id res chain seq x y z
N SER A 1 -2.22 11.03 2.57
CA SER A 1 -1.15 12.06 2.46
C SER A 1 -0.08 11.56 1.52
N LEU A 2 0.92 12.40 1.21
CA LEU A 2 2.12 12.01 0.49
C LEU A 2 3.34 12.17 1.42
N ILE A 3 4.31 11.27 1.32
CA ILE A 3 5.59 11.36 2.03
C ILE A 3 6.75 11.34 1.03
N ARG A 4 7.85 12.03 1.36
CA ARG A 4 9.08 12.02 0.56
C ARG A 4 9.97 10.87 1.00
N ARG A 5 10.40 10.04 0.06
CA ARG A 5 11.36 8.95 0.26
C ARG A 5 12.80 9.45 0.19
N ALA A 6 13.74 8.61 0.64
CA ALA A 6 15.17 8.91 0.62
C ALA A 6 15.71 9.12 -0.82
N ASP A 7 15.13 8.44 -1.80
CA ASP A 7 15.43 8.61 -3.24
C ASP A 7 14.83 9.89 -3.85
N GLY A 8 14.13 10.71 -3.05
CA GLY A 8 13.48 11.94 -3.48
C GLY A 8 12.09 11.76 -4.08
N SER A 9 11.62 10.53 -4.30
CA SER A 9 10.27 10.25 -4.82
C SER A 9 9.19 10.49 -3.77
N MET A 10 7.95 10.68 -4.22
CA MET A 10 6.78 10.79 -3.35
C MET A 10 6.04 9.44 -3.26
N GLN A 11 5.59 9.08 -2.06
CA GLN A 11 4.79 7.88 -1.80
C GLN A 11 3.45 8.25 -1.18
N ALA A 12 2.38 7.55 -1.58
CA ALA A 12 1.10 7.62 -0.88
C ALA A 12 1.22 7.07 0.55
N ALA A 13 0.59 7.74 1.49
CA ALA A 13 0.54 7.34 2.88
C ALA A 13 -0.88 7.47 3.44
N PHE A 14 -1.23 6.58 4.35
CA PHE A 14 -2.50 6.57 5.06
C PHE A 14 -2.24 6.55 6.57
N LYS A 15 -2.84 7.49 7.30
CA LYS A 15 -2.62 7.66 8.76
C LYS A 15 -1.13 7.67 9.16
N GLY A 16 -0.30 8.34 8.35
CA GLY A 16 1.15 8.45 8.57
C GLY A 16 1.96 7.21 8.17
N ARG A 17 1.32 6.15 7.65
CA ARG A 17 1.99 4.92 7.20
C ARG A 17 2.10 4.86 5.68
N PRO A 18 3.29 4.55 5.11
CA PRO A 18 3.46 4.39 3.67
C PRO A 18 2.62 3.23 3.12
N LEU A 19 2.00 3.42 1.95
CA LEU A 19 1.23 2.40 1.24
C LEU A 19 2.07 1.69 0.18
N TYR A 20 1.90 0.38 0.07
CA TYR A 20 2.57 -0.46 -0.92
C TYR A 20 1.54 -1.17 -1.80
N LEU A 21 1.90 -1.41 -3.05
CA LEU A 21 1.11 -2.25 -3.95
C LEU A 21 1.42 -3.72 -3.67
N TYR A 22 0.41 -4.56 -3.74
CA TYR A 22 0.58 -6.00 -3.58
C TYR A 22 0.87 -6.65 -4.93
N GLY A 23 1.98 -7.39 -5.03
CA GLY A 23 2.43 -7.99 -6.28
C GLY A 23 1.50 -9.09 -6.83
N GLY A 24 0.56 -9.59 -6.02
CA GLY A 24 -0.45 -10.57 -6.44
C GLY A 24 -1.73 -9.96 -7.05
N ASP A 25 -1.86 -8.63 -7.06
CA ASP A 25 -2.99 -7.96 -7.70
C ASP A 25 -2.70 -7.79 -9.20
N ARG A 26 -3.60 -8.28 -10.06
CA ARG A 26 -3.44 -8.28 -11.53
C ARG A 26 -4.59 -7.59 -12.26
N ASN A 27 -5.78 -7.57 -11.67
CA ASN A 27 -6.97 -6.96 -12.23
C ASN A 27 -7.41 -5.76 -11.40
N VAL A 28 -8.18 -4.88 -12.05
CA VAL A 28 -8.83 -3.77 -11.36
C VAL A 28 -9.77 -4.31 -10.29
N GLY A 29 -9.59 -3.86 -9.06
CA GLY A 29 -10.41 -4.29 -7.92
C GLY A 29 -9.89 -5.53 -7.20
N ASP A 30 -8.77 -6.11 -7.62
CA ASP A 30 -8.10 -7.15 -6.82
C ASP A 30 -7.69 -6.59 -5.45
N LEU A 31 -7.91 -7.40 -4.41
CA LEU A 31 -7.55 -7.12 -3.02
C LEU A 31 -6.81 -8.34 -2.44
N ASN A 32 -6.04 -9.06 -3.28
CA ASN A 32 -5.49 -10.37 -2.96
C ASN A 32 -4.42 -10.31 -1.85
N GLY A 33 -3.92 -9.11 -1.55
CA GLY A 33 -2.99 -8.87 -0.46
C GLY A 33 -3.64 -8.79 0.91
N ASP A 34 -4.96 -8.55 1.02
CA ASP A 34 -5.59 -8.33 2.33
C ASP A 34 -5.46 -9.58 3.21
N GLY A 35 -4.84 -9.44 4.38
CA GLY A 35 -4.61 -10.53 5.34
C GLY A 35 -3.43 -11.47 4.99
N VAL A 36 -2.71 -11.27 3.89
CA VAL A 36 -1.60 -12.15 3.51
C VAL A 36 -0.49 -12.09 4.55
N GLY A 37 -0.19 -13.25 5.13
CA GLY A 37 0.89 -13.41 6.12
C GLY A 37 0.70 -12.60 7.40
N GLY A 38 -0.48 -12.03 7.66
CA GLY A 38 -0.74 -11.15 8.80
C GLY A 38 0.04 -9.83 8.79
N VAL A 39 0.74 -9.51 7.70
CA VAL A 39 1.55 -8.28 7.53
C VAL A 39 0.99 -7.36 6.46
N TRP A 40 0.13 -7.88 5.58
CA TRP A 40 -0.59 -7.10 4.59
C TRP A 40 -2.01 -6.82 5.08
N GLU A 41 -2.42 -5.56 4.99
CA GLU A 41 -3.75 -5.09 5.34
C GLU A 41 -4.20 -4.08 4.29
N LEU A 42 -5.42 -4.24 3.79
CA LEU A 42 -6.01 -3.28 2.85
C LEU A 42 -6.22 -1.92 3.53
N ALA A 43 -5.73 -0.86 2.89
CA ALA A 43 -5.97 0.51 3.36
C ALA A 43 -7.45 0.89 3.17
N ARG A 44 -8.16 1.11 4.28
CA ARG A 44 -9.57 1.53 4.33
C ARG A 44 -9.67 2.96 4.89
N PRO A 45 -10.54 3.83 4.35
CA PRO A 45 -10.73 5.21 4.83
C PRO A 45 -10.96 5.33 6.34
#